data_AF-A0A7Y5XVH4-F1
#
_entry.id   AF-A0A7Y5XVH4-F1
#
_cell.length_a   1.000
_cell.length_b   1.000
_cell.length_c   1.000
_cell.angle_alpha   90.00
_cell.angle_beta   90.00
_cell.angle_gamma   90.00
#
_symmetry.space_group_name_H-M   'P 1'
#
loop_
_entity.id
_entity.type
_entity.pdbx_description
1 polymer ?
#
loop_
_entity_poly.entity_id
_entity_poly.type
_entity_poly.pdbx_seq_one_letter_code
_entity_poly.pdbx_strand_id
1 'polypeptide(L)'
;MRERVEAFISERGLIEPGGEVTVLVSGGADSTCLWHVLGELGYRVSALHVAHGLRGAESDADARFCLDAFGAEIVPCVSETQGVSEAALRERRYAVATDRLRATAHTASDQVESVLLGLVASGSPQRIKARREDGVVRPLLRVWREETRAYCDEHGLAYREDSSNPGTKRGLIRDRILPLLEQLDPRARASL
;
A
#
# COMPACT_ATOMS: atom_id res chain seq x y z
N MET A 1 13.89 -4.41 9.65
CA MET A 1 12.90 -3.70 8.79
C MET A 1 12.48 -2.35 9.37
N ARG A 2 12.03 -2.27 10.64
CA ARG A 2 11.58 -1.02 11.29
C ARG A 2 12.56 0.16 11.16
N GLU A 3 13.84 -0.05 11.46
CA GLU A 3 14.89 0.98 11.33
C GLU A 3 14.99 1.56 9.91
N ARG A 4 14.82 0.73 8.86
CA ARG A 4 14.82 1.19 7.47
C ARG A 4 13.62 2.06 7.16
N VAL A 5 12.46 1.74 7.74
CA VAL A 5 11.23 2.54 7.59
C VAL A 5 11.39 3.88 8.32
N GLU A 6 11.87 3.85 9.56
CA GLU A 6 12.13 5.06 10.36
C GLU A 6 13.15 5.99 9.69
N ALA A 7 14.29 5.45 9.26
CA ALA A 7 15.31 6.20 8.54
C ALA A 7 14.75 6.82 7.25
N PHE A 8 13.88 6.10 6.52
CA PHE A 8 13.25 6.61 5.32
C PHE A 8 12.22 7.72 5.61
N ILE A 9 11.43 7.57 6.68
CA ILE A 9 10.50 8.60 7.14
C ILE A 9 11.26 9.89 7.48
N SER A 10 12.35 9.77 8.24
CA SER A 10 13.19 10.90 8.64
C SER A 10 13.92 11.54 7.46
N GLU A 11 14.54 10.76 6.57
CA GLU A 11 15.26 11.27 5.39
C GLU A 11 14.35 12.10 4.49
N ARG A 12 13.08 11.70 4.38
CA ARG A 12 12.12 12.33 3.46
C ARG A 12 11.12 13.26 4.14
N GLY A 13 11.23 13.45 5.46
CA GLY A 13 10.27 14.23 6.24
C GLY A 13 8.84 13.79 5.98
N LEU A 14 8.56 12.48 6.00
CA LEU A 14 7.22 11.95 5.66
C LEU A 14 6.23 12.17 6.80
N ILE A 15 6.67 11.99 8.03
CA ILE A 15 5.86 12.10 9.23
C ILE A 15 6.73 12.76 10.28
N GLU A 16 6.23 13.81 10.93
CA GLU A 16 6.93 14.45 12.05
C GLU A 16 7.12 13.44 13.19
N PRO A 17 8.25 13.47 13.93
CA PRO A 17 8.46 12.58 15.07
C PRO A 17 7.31 12.65 16.08
N GLY A 18 6.71 11.49 16.42
CA GLY A 18 5.53 11.42 17.30
C GLY A 18 4.25 12.06 16.73
N GLY A 19 4.25 12.41 15.44
CA GLY A 19 3.14 13.00 14.73
C GLY A 19 1.97 12.03 14.52
N GLU A 20 0.85 12.60 14.08
CA GLU A 20 -0.37 11.86 13.76
C GLU A 20 -0.40 11.43 12.30
N VAL A 21 -0.85 10.20 12.05
CA VAL A 21 -0.95 9.65 10.70
C VAL A 21 -2.13 8.69 10.59
N THR A 22 -2.94 8.87 9.55
CA THR A 22 -4.06 7.99 9.23
C THR A 22 -3.61 6.96 8.19
N VAL A 23 -3.53 5.69 8.56
CA VAL A 23 -3.18 4.60 7.65
C VAL A 23 -4.41 4.17 6.86
N LEU A 24 -4.31 4.25 5.54
CA LEU A 24 -5.35 3.75 4.63
C LEU A 24 -5.22 2.23 4.51
N VAL A 25 -5.99 1.50 5.31
CA VAL A 25 -5.90 0.04 5.44
C VAL A 25 -6.80 -0.67 4.44
N SER A 26 -6.30 -1.73 3.81
CA SER A 26 -7.10 -2.62 2.96
C SER A 26 -7.37 -3.99 3.61
N GLY A 27 -6.77 -4.25 4.78
CA GLY A 27 -6.78 -5.56 5.42
C GLY A 27 -5.67 -6.51 4.95
N GLY A 28 -4.90 -6.12 3.95
CA GLY A 28 -3.78 -6.92 3.42
C GLY A 28 -2.52 -6.87 4.29
N ALA A 29 -1.57 -7.75 4.00
CA ALA A 29 -0.27 -7.84 4.71
C ALA A 29 0.46 -6.49 4.75
N ASP A 30 0.57 -5.80 3.62
CA ASP A 30 1.30 -4.52 3.56
C ASP A 30 0.68 -3.45 4.46
N SER A 31 -0.66 -3.30 4.42
CA SER A 31 -1.35 -2.32 5.28
C SER A 31 -1.29 -2.67 6.76
N THR A 32 -1.34 -3.96 7.07
CA THR A 32 -1.21 -4.48 8.44
C THR A 32 0.19 -4.17 8.98
N CYS A 33 1.22 -4.48 8.18
CA CYS A 33 2.62 -4.16 8.47
C CYS A 33 2.82 -2.65 8.67
N LEU A 34 2.32 -1.81 7.76
CA LEU A 34 2.44 -0.36 7.87
C LEU A 34 1.84 0.17 9.17
N TRP A 35 0.60 -0.24 9.48
CA TRP A 35 -0.09 0.19 10.70
C TRP A 35 0.70 -0.21 11.95
N HIS A 36 1.13 -1.47 12.02
CA HIS A 36 1.87 -1.99 13.17
C HIS A 36 3.24 -1.32 13.34
N VAL A 37 4.01 -1.20 12.26
CA VAL A 37 5.35 -0.58 12.28
C VAL A 37 5.29 0.87 12.74
N LEU A 38 4.32 1.66 12.26
CA LEU A 38 4.19 3.06 12.68
C LEU A 38 3.81 3.17 14.17
N GLY A 39 2.98 2.25 14.68
CA GLY A 39 2.66 2.19 16.11
C GLY A 39 3.90 1.87 16.96
N GLU A 40 4.67 0.86 16.55
CA GLU A 40 5.91 0.45 17.23
C GLU A 40 7.00 1.53 17.21
N LEU A 41 7.02 2.39 16.19
CA LEU A 41 7.92 3.54 16.09
C LEU A 41 7.44 4.77 16.92
N GLY A 42 6.32 4.65 17.63
CA GLY A 42 5.81 5.70 18.53
C GLY A 42 5.01 6.81 17.85
N TYR A 43 4.53 6.60 16.62
CA TYR A 43 3.62 7.55 15.97
C TYR A 43 2.19 7.38 16.48
N ARG A 44 1.38 8.45 16.40
CA ARG A 44 -0.06 8.39 16.70
C ARG A 44 -0.81 7.90 15.48
N VAL A 45 -1.04 6.59 15.43
CA VAL A 45 -1.62 5.92 14.27
C VAL A 45 -3.14 5.76 14.43
N SER A 46 -3.88 6.24 13.44
CA SER A 46 -5.29 5.88 13.23
C SER A 46 -5.41 5.05 11.94
N ALA A 47 -6.47 4.25 11.83
CA ALA A 47 -6.74 3.44 10.65
C ALA A 47 -8.04 3.90 9.97
N LEU A 48 -8.04 3.91 8.64
CA LEU A 48 -9.21 4.22 7.83
C LEU A 48 -9.31 3.22 6.69
N HIS A 49 -10.45 2.56 6.57
CA HIS A 49 -10.75 1.64 5.47
C HIS A 49 -11.76 2.28 4.53
N VAL A 50 -11.46 2.23 3.23
CA VAL A 50 -12.39 2.71 2.19
C VAL A 50 -13.11 1.51 1.61
N ALA A 51 -14.38 1.34 1.96
CA ALA A 51 -15.22 0.26 1.47
C ALA A 51 -15.73 0.60 0.06
N HIS A 52 -15.29 -0.14 -0.95
CA HIS A 52 -15.59 0.20 -2.36
C HIS A 52 -16.99 -0.23 -2.81
N GLY A 53 -17.77 -0.96 -2.00
CA GLY A 53 -19.16 -1.35 -2.29
C GLY A 53 -19.36 -2.27 -3.51
N LEU A 54 -18.30 -2.53 -4.28
CA LEU A 54 -18.36 -3.21 -5.58
C LEU A 54 -18.37 -4.75 -5.48
N ARG A 55 -18.23 -5.34 -4.28
CA ARG A 55 -18.10 -6.79 -4.07
C ARG A 55 -18.95 -7.39 -2.95
N GLY A 56 -20.13 -6.83 -2.66
CA GLY A 56 -21.09 -7.42 -1.71
C GLY A 56 -20.42 -7.95 -0.42
N ALA A 57 -20.65 -9.23 -0.10
CA ALA A 57 -20.18 -9.87 1.14
C ALA A 57 -18.66 -9.87 1.37
N GLU A 58 -17.81 -9.86 0.33
CA GLU A 58 -16.35 -9.78 0.53
C GLU A 58 -15.92 -8.42 1.05
N SER A 59 -16.53 -7.35 0.53
CA SER A 59 -16.28 -5.97 0.96
C SER A 59 -16.75 -5.75 2.40
N ASP A 60 -17.86 -6.38 2.80
CA ASP A 60 -18.36 -6.31 4.17
C ASP A 60 -17.43 -7.06 5.14
N ALA A 61 -16.91 -8.22 4.72
CA ALA A 61 -15.92 -8.95 5.48
C ALA A 61 -14.59 -8.18 5.59
N ASP A 62 -14.19 -7.42 4.55
CA ASP A 62 -12.96 -6.61 4.58
C ASP A 62 -13.11 -5.45 5.55
N ALA A 63 -14.24 -4.76 5.50
CA ALA A 63 -14.58 -3.69 6.42
C ALA A 63 -14.62 -4.20 7.87
N ARG A 64 -15.25 -5.36 8.10
CA ARG A 64 -15.30 -5.97 9.44
C ARG A 64 -13.92 -6.38 9.94
N PHE A 65 -13.11 -7.02 9.11
CA PHE A 65 -11.73 -7.33 9.47
C PHE A 65 -10.94 -6.07 9.82
N CYS A 66 -11.06 -5.00 9.03
CA CYS A 66 -10.34 -3.76 9.30
C CYS A 66 -10.81 -3.06 10.59
N LEU A 67 -12.10 -3.14 10.90
CA LEU A 67 -12.64 -2.67 12.16
C LEU A 67 -12.08 -3.47 13.34
N ASP A 68 -12.14 -4.80 13.26
CA ASP A 68 -11.74 -5.69 14.36
C ASP A 68 -10.22 -5.69 14.58
N ALA A 69 -9.42 -5.65 13.51
CA ALA A 69 -7.95 -5.73 13.59
C ALA A 69 -7.28 -4.38 13.89
N PHE A 70 -7.84 -3.26 13.41
CA PHE A 70 -7.19 -1.94 13.48
C PHE A 70 -8.00 -0.87 14.19
N GLY A 71 -9.25 -1.14 14.58
CA GLY A 71 -10.19 -0.11 15.02
C GLY A 71 -10.48 0.91 13.91
N ALA A 72 -10.48 0.47 12.65
CA ALA A 72 -10.53 1.38 11.51
C ALA A 72 -11.86 2.13 11.37
N GLU A 73 -11.78 3.42 11.03
CA GLU A 73 -12.91 4.20 10.53
C GLU A 73 -13.32 3.67 9.15
N ILE A 74 -14.57 3.24 8.99
CA ILE A 74 -15.07 2.71 7.72
C ILE A 74 -15.75 3.83 6.94
N VAL A 75 -15.15 4.19 5.80
CA VAL A 75 -15.69 5.21 4.90
C VAL A 75 -16.25 4.53 3.65
N PRO A 76 -17.57 4.65 3.37
CA PRO A 76 -18.13 4.12 2.14
C PRO A 76 -17.65 4.95 0.94
N CYS A 77 -17.03 4.28 -0.03
CA CYS A 77 -16.78 4.88 -1.34
C CYS A 77 -18.03 4.67 -2.20
N VAL A 78 -18.90 5.68 -2.21
CA VAL A 78 -20.10 5.68 -3.06
C VAL A 78 -19.65 5.62 -4.52
N SER A 79 -19.89 4.47 -5.17
CA SER A 79 -19.70 4.31 -6.61
C SER A 79 -21.06 4.13 -7.27
N GLU A 80 -21.60 5.21 -7.81
CA GLU A 80 -22.86 5.17 -8.59
C GLU A 80 -22.69 4.52 -9.98
N THR A 81 -21.49 4.02 -10.31
CA THR A 81 -21.20 3.48 -11.65
C THR A 81 -20.49 2.13 -11.57
N GLN A 82 -21.08 1.10 -12.19
CA GLN A 82 -20.39 -0.17 -12.46
C GLN A 82 -19.35 0.05 -13.57
N GLY A 83 -18.14 -0.51 -13.43
CA GLY A 83 -17.07 -0.43 -14.45
C GLY A 83 -15.91 0.53 -14.18
N VAL A 84 -15.72 0.98 -12.93
CA VAL A 84 -14.63 1.90 -12.55
C VAL A 84 -13.26 1.19 -12.58
N SER A 85 -12.25 1.82 -13.19
CA SER A 85 -10.89 1.29 -13.26
C SER A 85 -10.18 1.29 -11.88
N GLU A 86 -9.21 0.41 -11.68
CA GLU A 86 -8.38 0.34 -10.45
C GLU A 86 -7.75 1.71 -10.11
N ALA A 87 -7.35 2.47 -11.14
CA ALA A 87 -6.80 3.81 -10.99
C ALA A 87 -7.83 4.81 -10.42
N ALA A 88 -9.09 4.75 -10.87
CA ALA A 88 -10.13 5.64 -10.38
C ALA A 88 -10.57 5.28 -8.94
N LEU A 89 -10.60 3.99 -8.58
CA LEU A 89 -10.82 3.56 -7.19
C LEU A 89 -9.68 4.03 -6.27
N ARG A 90 -8.44 4.01 -6.77
CA ARG A 90 -7.26 4.51 -6.06
C ARG A 90 -7.31 6.01 -5.82
N GLU A 91 -7.72 6.82 -6.78
CA GLU A 91 -7.86 8.26 -6.58
C GLU A 91 -9.02 8.60 -5.63
N ARG A 92 -10.15 7.88 -5.68
CA ARG A 92 -11.22 8.04 -4.69
C ARG A 92 -10.78 7.69 -3.26
N ARG A 93 -9.92 6.68 -3.11
CA ARG A 93 -9.30 6.35 -1.81
C ARG A 93 -8.41 7.48 -1.28
N TYR A 94 -7.83 8.31 -2.14
CA TYR A 94 -7.06 9.49 -1.72
C TYR A 94 -7.90 10.75 -1.56
N ALA A 95 -9.16 10.74 -2.02
CA ALA A 95 -10.08 11.86 -1.85
C ALA A 95 -10.76 11.88 -0.47
N VAL A 96 -10.56 10.85 0.37
CA VAL A 96 -11.08 10.81 1.75
C VAL A 96 -10.07 11.36 2.76
N ALA A 97 -10.58 11.92 3.85
CA ALA A 97 -9.81 12.46 4.99
C ALA A 97 -8.67 13.40 4.57
N THR A 98 -8.93 14.30 3.61
CA THR A 98 -7.93 15.22 3.05
C THR A 98 -7.43 16.27 4.03
N ASP A 99 -8.13 16.45 5.14
CA ASP A 99 -7.76 17.25 6.31
C ASP A 99 -6.61 16.63 7.13
N ARG A 100 -6.22 15.38 6.85
CA ARG A 100 -5.23 14.61 7.64
C ARG A 100 -4.04 14.14 6.80
N LEU A 101 -2.91 13.95 7.47
CA LEU A 101 -1.78 13.22 6.91
C LEU A 101 -2.15 11.74 6.77
N ARG A 102 -2.01 11.19 5.56
CA ARG A 102 -2.44 9.82 5.26
C ARG A 102 -1.27 8.97 4.80
N ALA A 103 -1.17 7.74 5.30
CA ALA A 103 -0.15 6.80 4.88
C ALA A 103 -0.75 5.63 4.11
N THR A 104 -0.06 5.18 3.06
CA THR A 104 -0.46 4.00 2.28
C THR A 104 0.68 3.00 2.20
N ALA A 105 0.33 1.73 2.15
CA ALA A 105 1.27 0.63 2.22
C ALA A 105 1.89 0.26 0.86
N HIS A 106 2.23 1.27 0.06
CA HIS A 106 2.97 1.03 -1.18
C HIS A 106 4.41 0.62 -0.84
N THR A 107 4.80 -0.49 -1.45
CA THR A 107 6.08 -1.16 -1.28
C THR A 107 7.04 -0.86 -2.43
N ALA A 108 8.28 -1.33 -2.30
CA ALA A 108 9.23 -1.38 -3.41
C ALA A 108 8.70 -2.25 -4.57
N SER A 109 7.94 -3.31 -4.29
CA SER A 109 7.30 -4.13 -5.32
C SER A 109 6.31 -3.30 -6.16
N ASP A 110 5.49 -2.45 -5.52
CA ASP A 110 4.56 -1.56 -6.24
C ASP A 110 5.29 -0.54 -7.12
N GLN A 111 6.46 -0.08 -6.67
CA GLN A 111 7.32 0.84 -7.40
C GLN A 111 7.84 0.21 -8.70
N VAL A 112 8.36 -1.03 -8.61
CA VAL A 112 8.79 -1.81 -9.78
C VAL A 112 7.63 -2.03 -10.76
N GLU A 113 6.48 -2.48 -10.26
CA GLU A 113 5.29 -2.70 -11.08
C GLU A 113 4.87 -1.43 -11.82
N SER A 114 4.90 -0.29 -11.14
CA SER A 114 4.47 0.99 -11.72
C SER A 114 5.46 1.49 -12.76
N VAL A 115 6.77 1.31 -12.55
CA VAL A 115 7.81 1.65 -13.53
C VAL A 115 7.65 0.81 -14.79
N LEU A 116 7.51 -0.51 -14.64
CA LEU A 116 7.37 -1.43 -15.78
C LEU A 116 6.07 -1.19 -16.54
N LEU A 117 4.94 -0.98 -15.85
CA LEU A 117 3.69 -0.60 -16.51
C LEU A 117 3.79 0.72 -17.26
N GLY A 118 4.44 1.73 -16.66
CA GLY A 118 4.67 3.02 -17.31
C GLY A 118 5.47 2.88 -18.60
N LEU A 119 6.56 2.11 -18.57
CA LEU A 119 7.41 1.84 -19.72
C LEU A 119 6.62 1.15 -20.85
N VAL A 120 5.84 0.11 -20.52
CA VAL A 120 5.05 -0.63 -21.51
C VAL A 120 3.90 0.22 -22.08
N ALA A 121 3.22 1.00 -21.24
CA ALA A 121 2.04 1.74 -21.65
C ALA A 121 2.34 3.08 -22.35
N SER A 122 3.45 3.73 -21.98
CA SER A 122 3.74 5.12 -22.40
C SER A 122 5.19 5.34 -22.84
N GLY A 123 6.03 4.32 -22.85
CA GLY A 123 7.45 4.45 -23.18
C GLY A 123 8.28 5.19 -22.13
N SER A 124 7.71 5.54 -20.98
CA SER A 124 8.36 6.33 -19.93
C SER A 124 8.15 5.73 -18.53
N PRO A 125 9.17 5.69 -17.66
CA PRO A 125 9.04 5.11 -16.33
C PRO A 125 8.15 5.98 -15.44
N GLN A 126 7.13 5.37 -14.82
CA GLN A 126 6.27 6.05 -13.85
C GLN A 126 6.64 5.64 -12.42
N ARG A 127 7.16 6.59 -11.64
CA ARG A 127 7.58 6.36 -10.26
C ARG A 127 6.52 6.79 -9.26
N ILE A 128 6.32 6.00 -8.22
CA ILE A 128 5.47 6.34 -7.08
C ILE A 128 6.24 7.32 -6.19
N LYS A 129 5.73 8.54 -6.05
CA LYS A 129 6.32 9.56 -5.15
C LYS A 129 6.19 9.13 -3.68
N ALA A 130 7.21 9.34 -2.85
CA ALA A 130 7.14 9.05 -1.40
C ALA A 130 6.14 9.93 -0.64
N ARG A 131 5.98 11.18 -1.08
CA ARG A 131 4.98 12.14 -0.61
C ARG A 131 4.24 12.70 -1.82
N ARG A 132 2.91 12.71 -1.77
CA ARG A 132 2.03 13.40 -2.72
C ARG A 132 1.73 14.81 -2.21
N GLU A 133 1.41 15.70 -3.14
CA GLU A 133 1.02 17.08 -2.85
C GLU A 133 -0.26 17.17 -2.03
N ASP A 134 -1.14 16.16 -2.15
CA ASP A 134 -2.37 16.05 -1.38
C ASP A 134 -2.15 15.60 0.08
N GLY A 135 -0.92 15.29 0.51
CA GLY A 135 -0.65 14.86 1.90
C GLY A 135 -0.68 13.34 2.11
N VAL A 136 -0.70 12.54 1.04
CA VAL A 136 -0.46 11.08 1.14
C VAL A 136 1.02 10.76 1.15
N VAL A 137 1.48 9.98 2.14
CA VAL A 137 2.84 9.48 2.30
C VAL A 137 2.92 7.96 2.17
N ARG A 138 4.12 7.46 1.86
CA ARG A 138 4.35 6.03 1.56
C ARG A 138 5.60 5.51 2.26
N PRO A 139 5.54 5.25 3.58
CA PRO A 139 6.71 4.86 4.37
C PRO A 139 7.35 3.53 3.96
N LEU A 140 6.60 2.62 3.31
CA LEU A 140 7.10 1.30 2.91
C LEU A 140 7.76 1.25 1.53
N LEU A 141 7.96 2.37 0.82
CA LEU A 141 8.50 2.34 -0.56
C LEU A 141 9.91 1.73 -0.69
N ARG A 142 10.64 1.60 0.42
CA ARG A 142 11.94 0.93 0.46
C ARG A 142 11.87 -0.50 1.01
N VAL A 143 10.68 -1.02 1.26
CA VAL A 143 10.42 -2.36 1.83
C VAL A 143 9.71 -3.20 0.79
N TRP A 144 10.12 -4.45 0.64
CA TRP A 144 9.52 -5.38 -0.30
C TRP A 144 8.29 -6.08 0.27
N ARG A 145 7.38 -6.51 -0.60
CA ARG A 145 6.15 -7.22 -0.20
C ARG A 145 6.41 -8.55 0.50
N GLU A 146 7.55 -9.19 0.25
CA GLU A 146 7.95 -10.39 1.00
C GLU A 146 8.40 -10.04 2.43
N GLU A 147 9.02 -8.87 2.61
CA GLU A 147 9.46 -8.39 3.94
C GLU A 147 8.26 -7.98 4.81
N THR A 148 7.25 -7.34 4.22
CA THR A 148 6.01 -6.98 4.95
C THR A 148 5.25 -8.22 5.39
N ARG A 149 5.17 -9.24 4.52
CA ARG A 149 4.56 -10.54 4.86
C ARG A 149 5.32 -11.24 5.98
N ALA A 150 6.64 -11.38 5.82
CA ALA A 150 7.49 -12.00 6.83
C ALA A 150 7.39 -11.26 8.18
N TYR A 151 7.31 -9.93 8.16
CA TYR A 151 7.11 -9.14 9.37
C TYR A 151 5.77 -9.44 10.06
N CYS A 152 4.68 -9.52 9.29
CA CYS A 152 3.37 -9.89 9.83
C CYS A 152 3.40 -11.29 10.44
N ASP A 153 4.01 -12.25 9.76
CA ASP A 153 4.11 -13.64 10.22
C ASP A 153 4.96 -13.73 11.51
N GLU A 154 6.09 -13.03 11.56
CA GLU A 154 6.99 -12.97 12.73
C GLU A 154 6.31 -12.38 13.98
N HIS A 155 5.42 -11.39 13.78
CA HIS A 155 4.72 -10.70 14.87
C HIS A 155 3.33 -11.27 15.14
N GLY A 156 2.95 -12.38 14.48
CA GLY A 156 1.63 -13.01 14.67
C GLY A 156 0.46 -12.12 14.24
N LEU A 157 0.68 -11.19 13.30
CA LEU A 157 -0.34 -10.27 12.83
C LEU A 157 -1.24 -10.97 11.82
N ALA A 158 -2.52 -11.07 12.13
CA ALA A 158 -3.50 -11.52 11.16
C ALA A 158 -3.61 -10.50 10.02
N TYR A 159 -3.69 -10.98 8.79
CA TYR A 159 -4.02 -10.19 7.62
C TYR A 159 -4.84 -11.03 6.65
N ARG A 160 -5.64 -10.37 5.82
CA ARG A 160 -6.33 -11.01 4.72
C ARG A 160 -5.37 -11.17 3.55
N GLU A 161 -5.38 -12.34 2.94
CA GLU A 161 -4.75 -12.50 1.64
C GLU A 161 -5.62 -11.80 0.60
N ASP A 162 -5.14 -10.66 0.14
CA ASP A 162 -5.69 -10.07 -1.07
C ASP A 162 -5.39 -11.04 -2.19
N SER A 163 -6.43 -11.63 -2.77
CA SER A 163 -6.37 -12.35 -4.03
C SER A 163 -5.89 -11.34 -5.07
N SER A 164 -4.58 -11.15 -5.15
CA SER A 164 -3.91 -10.43 -6.23
C SER A 164 -4.25 -11.24 -7.46
N ASN A 165 -5.38 -10.93 -8.10
CA ASN A 165 -6.05 -11.83 -9.03
C ASN A 165 -5.00 -12.38 -10.00
N PRO A 166 -4.75 -13.70 -10.01
CA PRO A 166 -3.91 -14.33 -11.01
C PRO A 166 -4.48 -13.93 -12.38
N GLY A 167 -3.78 -13.04 -13.09
CA GLY A 167 -4.30 -12.41 -14.33
C GLY A 167 -4.33 -10.88 -14.35
N THR A 168 -4.01 -10.18 -13.25
CA THR A 168 -3.77 -8.72 -13.34
C THR A 168 -2.44 -8.42 -14.02
N LYS A 169 -2.34 -7.25 -14.69
CA LYS A 169 -1.07 -6.80 -15.30
C LYS A 169 0.05 -6.69 -14.26
N ARG A 170 -0.28 -6.26 -13.04
CA ARG A 170 0.64 -6.17 -11.90
C ARG A 170 1.10 -7.56 -11.43
N GLY A 171 0.17 -8.51 -11.30
CA GLY A 171 0.50 -9.91 -11.00
C GLY A 171 1.42 -10.54 -12.05
N LEU A 172 1.14 -10.33 -13.35
CA LEU A 172 2.03 -10.79 -14.43
C LEU A 172 3.45 -10.22 -14.29
N ILE A 173 3.57 -8.93 -13.98
CA ILE A 173 4.88 -8.31 -13.76
C ILE A 173 5.60 -8.97 -12.59
N ARG A 174 4.92 -9.11 -11.46
CA ARG A 174 5.47 -9.67 -10.22
C ARG A 174 5.91 -11.13 -10.38
N ASP A 175 5.03 -11.96 -10.95
CA ASP A 175 5.20 -13.41 -10.91
C ASP A 175 6.02 -13.94 -12.08
N ARG A 176 6.13 -13.17 -13.19
CA ARG A 176 6.79 -13.63 -14.42
C ARG A 176 7.86 -12.69 -14.93
N ILE A 177 7.59 -11.39 -15.01
CA ILE A 177 8.52 -10.45 -15.67
C ILE A 177 9.70 -10.09 -14.75
N LEU A 178 9.43 -9.73 -13.50
CA LEU A 178 10.48 -9.35 -12.55
C LEU A 178 11.50 -10.49 -12.33
N PRO A 179 11.10 -11.75 -12.11
CA PRO A 179 12.05 -12.86 -12.02
C PRO A 179 12.94 -13.03 -13.26
N LEU A 180 12.38 -12.80 -14.46
CA LEU A 180 13.16 -12.87 -15.70
C LEU A 180 14.16 -11.70 -15.81
N LEU A 181 13.79 -10.51 -15.34
CA LEU A 181 14.71 -9.36 -15.28
C LEU A 181 15.84 -9.59 -14.28
N GLU A 182 15.56 -10.22 -13.14
CA GLU A 182 16.58 -10.60 -12.15
C GLU A 182 17.54 -11.67 -12.67
N GLN A 183 17.06 -12.60 -13.50
CA GLN A 183 17.91 -13.56 -14.21
C GLN A 183 18.81 -12.87 -15.24
N LEU A 184 18.32 -11.80 -15.87
CA LEU A 184 19.11 -11.01 -16.82
C LEU A 184 20.18 -10.18 -16.11
N ASP A 185 19.82 -9.48 -15.03
CA ASP A 185 20.75 -8.74 -14.18
C ASP A 185 20.26 -8.73 -12.73
N PRO A 186 21.05 -9.24 -11.76
CA PRO A 186 20.67 -9.26 -10.34
C PRO A 186 20.33 -7.88 -9.76
N ARG A 187 20.78 -6.78 -10.39
CA ARG A 187 20.52 -5.41 -9.96
C ARG A 187 19.16 -4.88 -10.41
N ALA A 188 18.41 -5.63 -11.22
CA ALA A 188 17.10 -5.21 -11.74
C ALA A 188 16.17 -4.73 -10.61
N ARG A 189 16.13 -5.49 -9.52
CA ARG A 189 15.33 -5.20 -8.33
C ARG A 189 15.68 -3.86 -7.66
N ALA A 190 16.96 -3.48 -7.65
CA ALA A 190 17.41 -2.22 -7.04
C ALA A 190 17.34 -1.02 -7.99
N SER A 191 17.28 -1.27 -9.31
CA SER A 191 17.36 -0.22 -10.34
C SER A 191 15.99 0.30 -10.81
N LEU A 192 14.93 -0.50 -10.60
CA LEU A 192 13.54 -0.19 -10.95
C LEU A 192 12.84 0.54 -9.79
#